data_AF-A0A370DTQ7-F1
#
_entry.id   AF-A0A370DTQ7-F1
#
_cell.length_a   1.000
_cell.length_b   1.000
_cell.length_c   1.000
_cell.angle_alpha   90.00
_cell.angle_beta   90.00
_cell.angle_gamma   90.00
#
_symmetry.space_group_name_H-M   'P 1'
#
loop_
_entity.id
_entity.type
_entity.pdbx_description
1 polymer ?
#
loop_
_entity_poly.entity_id
_entity_poly.type
_entity_poly.pdbx_seq_one_letter_code
_entity_poly.pdbx_strand_id
1 'polypeptide(L)'
;MDWKAITIGFVSTVIIGLIIQLVYVLVAALVGAYGFQSPWLSEYKEVLWLGGAALAFIIAMLIGGAITIAFARSTHLINPIVACTLAGLVSLMTSLDYSHLKLMSLVYLLMCGVFSAIGGRIMLSRRTHT
;
A
#
# COMPACT_ATOMS: atom_id res chain seq x y z
N MET A 1 -18.75 13.51 2.44
CA MET A 1 -17.48 13.04 1.84
C MET A 1 -16.68 14.26 1.44
N ASP A 2 -15.42 14.34 1.86
CA ASP A 2 -14.57 15.50 1.59
C ASP A 2 -13.68 15.21 0.39
N TRP A 3 -14.03 15.75 -0.78
CA TRP A 3 -13.29 15.49 -2.02
C TRP A 3 -11.80 15.84 -1.92
N LYS A 4 -11.49 16.96 -1.25
CA LYS A 4 -10.10 17.41 -1.01
C LYS A 4 -9.29 16.38 -0.23
N ALA A 5 -9.89 15.76 0.78
CA ALA A 5 -9.22 14.76 1.61
C ALA A 5 -8.96 13.48 0.83
N ILE A 6 -9.91 13.06 -0.02
CA ILE A 6 -9.76 11.89 -0.90
C ILE A 6 -8.58 12.10 -1.85
N THR A 7 -8.46 13.28 -2.48
CA THR A 7 -7.36 13.57 -3.40
C THR A 7 -6.00 13.57 -2.69
N ILE A 8 -5.90 14.20 -1.51
CA ILE A 8 -4.66 14.20 -0.71
C ILE A 8 -4.30 12.78 -0.26
N GLY A 9 -5.30 12.01 0.16
CA GLY A 9 -5.16 10.62 0.52
C GLY A 9 -4.63 9.76 -0.62
N PHE A 10 -5.22 9.90 -1.81
CA PHE A 10 -4.79 9.20 -3.02
C PHE A 10 -3.35 9.54 -3.38
N VAL A 11 -3.02 10.83 -3.50
CA VAL A 11 -1.68 11.28 -3.88
C VAL A 11 -0.64 10.85 -2.86
N SER A 12 -0.93 10.97 -1.56
CA SER A 12 0.00 10.54 -0.51
C SER A 12 0.21 9.02 -0.52
N THR A 13 -0.84 8.23 -0.72
CA THR A 13 -0.74 6.76 -0.84
C THR A 13 0.15 6.35 -2.01
N VAL A 14 0.00 7.00 -3.17
CA VAL A 14 0.82 6.73 -4.36
C VAL A 14 2.28 7.11 -4.12
N ILE A 15 2.56 8.30 -3.58
CA ILE A 15 3.93 8.76 -3.30
C ILE A 15 4.61 7.83 -2.30
N ILE A 16 3.93 7.48 -1.20
CA ILE A 16 4.49 6.60 -0.17
C ILE A 16 4.70 5.19 -0.73
N GLY A 17 3.75 4.68 -1.52
CA GLY A 17 3.89 3.41 -2.22
C GLY A 17 5.13 3.37 -3.10
N LEU A 18 5.34 4.42 -3.92
CA LEU A 18 6.51 4.55 -4.79
C LEU A 18 7.83 4.62 -4.00
N ILE A 19 7.86 5.36 -2.89
CA ILE A 19 9.06 5.46 -2.04
C ILE A 19 9.40 4.10 -1.42
N ILE A 20 8.42 3.41 -0.84
CA ILE A 20 8.66 2.10 -0.22
C ILE A 20 9.07 1.08 -1.28
N GLN A 21 8.43 1.10 -2.46
CA GLN A 21 8.78 0.22 -3.57
C GLN A 21 10.19 0.50 -4.09
N LEU A 22 10.62 1.77 -4.14
CA LEU A 22 11.99 2.13 -4.49
C LEU A 22 13.00 1.57 -3.48
N VAL A 23 12.74 1.74 -2.18
CA VAL A 23 13.59 1.19 -1.11
C VAL A 23 13.67 -0.34 -1.22
N TYR A 24 12.53 -1.00 -1.44
CA TYR A 24 12.46 -2.44 -1.65
C TYR A 24 13.33 -2.90 -2.83
N VAL A 25 13.22 -2.24 -3.99
CA VAL A 25 14.03 -2.56 -5.17
C VAL A 25 15.53 -2.33 -4.90
N LEU A 26 15.87 -1.28 -4.14
CA LEU A 26 17.26 -0.96 -3.79
C LEU A 26 17.87 -2.04 -2.88
N VAL A 27 17.11 -2.49 -1.88
CA VAL A 27 17.51 -3.61 -1.01
C VAL A 27 17.68 -4.89 -1.84
N ALA A 28 16.76 -5.13 -2.79
CA ALA A 28 16.86 -6.28 -3.69
C ALA A 28 18.10 -6.24 -4.59
N ALA A 29 18.46 -5.06 -5.10
CA ALA A 29 19.66 -4.86 -5.88
C ALA A 29 20.93 -5.09 -5.04
N LEU A 30 20.99 -4.57 -3.81
CA LEU A 30 22.14 -4.78 -2.91
C LEU A 30 22.32 -6.25 -2.53
N VAL A 31 21.22 -6.94 -2.19
CA VAL A 31 21.26 -8.38 -1.90
C VAL A 31 21.68 -9.17 -3.15
N GLY A 32 21.23 -8.78 -4.33
CA GLY A 32 21.67 -9.36 -5.59
C GLY A 32 23.15 -9.10 -5.91
N ALA A 33 23.73 -7.99 -5.46
CA ALA A 33 25.14 -7.68 -5.71
C ALA A 33 26.10 -8.38 -4.73
N TYR A 34 25.69 -8.57 -3.48
CA TYR A 34 26.59 -9.03 -2.41
C TYR A 34 26.18 -10.35 -1.72
N GLY A 35 24.95 -10.82 -1.91
CA GLY A 35 24.34 -11.89 -1.09
C GLY A 35 24.36 -13.30 -1.67
N PHE A 36 24.83 -13.51 -2.91
CA PHE A 36 24.75 -14.81 -3.60
C PHE A 36 25.69 -15.91 -3.06
N GLN A 37 26.45 -15.65 -1.99
CA GLN A 37 27.33 -16.66 -1.39
C GLN A 37 26.65 -17.52 -0.32
N SER A 38 25.40 -17.22 0.08
CA SER A 38 24.67 -18.01 1.07
C SER A 38 23.63 -18.94 0.40
N PRO A 39 23.73 -20.27 0.53
CA PRO A 39 22.77 -21.23 -0.01
C PRO A 39 21.34 -20.98 0.46
N TRP A 40 21.18 -20.59 1.73
CA TRP A 40 19.89 -20.29 2.34
C TRP A 40 19.18 -19.10 1.68
N LEU A 41 19.92 -18.05 1.33
CA LEU A 41 19.34 -16.86 0.70
C LEU A 41 18.87 -17.14 -0.73
N SER A 42 19.49 -18.12 -1.41
CA SER A 42 19.11 -18.53 -2.76
C SER A 42 17.81 -19.34 -2.79
N GLU A 43 17.58 -20.17 -1.76
CA GLU A 43 16.43 -21.06 -1.65
C GLU A 43 15.15 -20.30 -1.26
N TYR A 44 15.25 -19.30 -0.37
CA TYR A 44 14.10 -18.53 0.11
C TYR A 44 13.90 -17.18 -0.59
N LYS A 45 14.66 -16.88 -1.65
CA LYS A 45 14.66 -15.58 -2.33
C LYS A 45 13.27 -15.15 -2.80
N GLU A 46 12.53 -16.03 -3.47
CA GLU A 46 11.21 -15.69 -4.01
C GLU A 46 10.20 -15.38 -2.90
N VAL A 47 10.21 -16.17 -1.82
CA VAL A 47 9.31 -15.98 -0.68
C VAL A 47 9.62 -14.67 0.05
N LEU A 48 10.91 -14.36 0.25
CA LEU A 48 11.33 -13.11 0.88
C LEU A 48 10.96 -11.89 0.03
N TRP A 49 11.08 -11.98 -1.30
CA TRP A 49 10.68 -10.91 -2.21
C TRP A 49 9.17 -10.72 -2.27
N LEU A 50 8.41 -11.80 -2.42
CA LEU A 50 6.96 -11.72 -2.42
C LEU A 50 6.43 -11.17 -1.08
N GLY A 51 6.98 -11.66 0.04
CA GLY A 51 6.65 -11.19 1.38
C GLY A 51 7.01 -9.72 1.60
N GLY A 52 8.20 -9.30 1.16
CA GLY A 52 8.64 -7.90 1.25
C GLY A 52 7.77 -6.95 0.44
N ALA A 53 7.39 -7.34 -0.79
CA ALA A 53 6.48 -6.56 -1.63
C ALA A 53 5.07 -6.47 -1.01
N ALA A 54 4.56 -7.57 -0.47
CA ALA A 54 3.27 -7.58 0.22
C ALA A 54 3.28 -6.70 1.48
N LEU A 55 4.36 -6.75 2.27
CA LEU A 55 4.52 -5.92 3.46
C LEU A 55 4.59 -4.44 3.10
N ALA A 56 5.38 -4.10 2.08
CA ALA A 56 5.49 -2.74 1.54
C ALA A 56 4.12 -2.17 1.14
N PHE A 57 3.33 -2.99 0.45
CA PHE A 57 1.98 -2.62 0.03
C PHE A 57 1.04 -2.37 1.22
N ILE A 58 1.05 -3.25 2.22
CA ILE A 58 0.23 -3.12 3.43
C ILE A 58 0.58 -1.82 4.18
N ILE A 59 1.88 -1.54 4.35
CA ILE A 59 2.36 -0.35 5.03
C ILE A 59 1.94 0.92 4.27
N ALA A 60 2.08 0.93 2.94
CA ALA A 60 1.65 2.06 2.12
C ALA A 60 0.15 2.35 2.27
N MET A 61 -0.69 1.31 2.27
CA MET A 61 -2.15 1.45 2.42
C MET A 61 -2.55 1.89 3.83
N LEU A 62 -1.88 1.40 4.87
CA LEU A 62 -2.09 1.84 6.26
C LEU A 62 -1.77 3.32 6.43
N ILE A 63 -0.61 3.76 5.95
CA ILE A 63 -0.18 5.16 6.09
C ILE A 63 -1.05 6.07 5.23
N GLY A 64 -1.37 5.66 4.00
CA GLY A 64 -2.28 6.38 3.10
C GLY A 64 -3.68 6.58 3.70
N GLY A 65 -4.25 5.53 4.31
CA GLY A 65 -5.53 5.60 5.02
C GLY A 65 -5.48 6.54 6.23
N ALA A 66 -4.39 6.50 7.01
CA ALA A 66 -4.18 7.39 8.15
C ALA A 66 -4.09 8.87 7.73
N ILE A 67 -3.29 9.17 6.70
CA ILE A 67 -3.13 10.54 6.17
C ILE A 67 -4.47 11.07 5.62
N THR A 68 -5.25 10.22 4.94
CA THR A 68 -6.55 10.63 4.41
C THR A 68 -7.49 11.13 5.51
N ILE A 69 -7.52 10.45 6.67
CA ILE A 69 -8.33 10.88 7.83
C ILE A 69 -7.74 12.10 8.53
N ALA A 70 -6.41 12.24 8.57
CA ALA A 70 -5.75 13.41 9.13
C ALA A 70 -6.22 14.72 8.45
N PHE A 71 -6.40 14.67 7.13
CA PHE A 71 -6.83 15.81 6.32
C PHE A 71 -8.34 15.88 6.06
N ALA A 72 -9.10 14.81 6.35
CA ALA A 72 -10.55 14.85 6.29
C ALA A 72 -11.10 15.76 7.38
N ARG A 73 -12.14 16.54 7.08
CA ARG A 73 -12.93 17.24 8.12
C ARG A 73 -13.96 16.29 8.72
N SER A 74 -14.43 15.35 7.93
CA SER A 74 -15.36 14.31 8.33
C SER A 74 -14.66 13.11 8.98
N THR A 75 -15.33 12.52 9.98
CA THR A 75 -14.93 11.30 10.70
C THR A 75 -15.29 10.01 9.97
N HIS A 76 -15.84 10.09 8.75
CA HIS A 76 -16.24 8.90 8.00
C HIS A 76 -15.04 8.14 7.41
N LEU A 77 -14.97 6.85 7.73
CA LEU A 77 -14.01 5.89 7.17
C LEU A 77 -14.17 5.63 5.67
N ILE A 78 -15.23 6.15 5.05
CA ILE A 78 -15.47 6.01 3.62
C ILE A 78 -14.40 6.76 2.81
N ASN A 79 -13.94 7.92 3.28
CA ASN A 79 -12.92 8.71 2.58
C ASN A 79 -11.58 7.97 2.38
N PRO A 80 -10.94 7.40 3.43
CA PRO A 80 -9.70 6.64 3.27
C PRO A 80 -9.88 5.39 2.40
N ILE A 81 -10.99 4.65 2.59
CA ILE A 81 -11.27 3.45 1.80
C ILE A 81 -11.30 3.78 0.32
N VAL A 82 -12.07 4.81 -0.07
CA VAL A 82 -12.21 5.24 -1.48
C VAL A 82 -10.89 5.74 -2.05
N ALA A 83 -10.16 6.57 -1.30
CA ALA A 83 -8.87 7.11 -1.76
C ALA A 83 -7.84 6.00 -2.04
N CYS A 84 -7.72 5.04 -1.14
CA CYS A 84 -6.76 3.94 -1.25
C CYS A 84 -7.20 2.87 -2.25
N THR A 85 -8.50 2.57 -2.38
CA THR A 85 -8.98 1.67 -3.45
C THR A 85 -8.80 2.28 -4.83
N LEU A 86 -8.99 3.59 -4.99
CA LEU A 86 -8.65 4.28 -6.24
C LEU A 86 -7.14 4.19 -6.54
N ALA A 87 -6.29 4.39 -5.52
CA ALA A 87 -4.84 4.21 -5.68
C ALA A 87 -4.49 2.78 -6.10
N GLY A 88 -5.10 1.78 -5.46
CA GLY A 88 -4.95 0.37 -5.83
C GLY A 88 -5.42 0.05 -7.25
N LEU A 89 -6.56 0.61 -7.68
CA LEU A 89 -7.07 0.47 -9.05
C LEU A 89 -6.09 1.03 -10.07
N VAL A 90 -5.56 2.23 -9.84
CA VAL A 90 -4.58 2.86 -10.74
C VAL A 90 -3.32 2.01 -10.84
N SER A 91 -2.81 1.49 -9.72
CA SER A 91 -1.64 0.60 -9.72
C SER A 91 -1.90 -0.75 -10.40
N LEU A 92 -3.13 -1.25 -10.39
CA LEU A 92 -3.50 -2.46 -11.13
C LEU A 92 -3.62 -2.20 -12.64
N MET A 93 -4.14 -1.02 -13.04
CA MET A 93 -4.26 -0.66 -14.46
C MET A 93 -2.90 -0.47 -15.15
N THR A 94 -1.85 -0.14 -14.40
CA THR A 94 -0.48 -0.05 -14.96
C THR A 94 0.20 -1.40 -15.15
N SER A 95 -0.33 -2.48 -14.55
CA SER A 95 0.12 -3.86 -14.81
C SER A 95 -0.61 -4.44 -16.02
N LEU A 96 0.00 -4.29 -17.20
CA LEU A 96 -0.56 -4.57 -18.54
C LEU A 96 -0.82 -6.07 -18.87
N ASP A 97 -0.66 -7.01 -17.94
CA ASP A 97 -0.83 -8.45 -18.21
C ASP A 97 -2.22 -8.98 -17.83
N TYR A 98 -3.19 -8.72 -18.71
CA TYR A 98 -4.62 -9.03 -18.58
C TYR A 98 -5.00 -10.52 -18.45
N SER A 99 -4.05 -11.46 -18.56
CA SER A 99 -4.32 -12.90 -18.54
C SER A 99 -4.41 -13.52 -17.14
N HIS A 100 -3.79 -12.92 -16.11
CA HIS A 100 -3.82 -13.39 -14.70
C HIS A 100 -4.75 -12.57 -13.78
N LEU A 101 -5.51 -11.63 -14.34
CA LEU A 101 -6.03 -10.44 -13.65
C LEU A 101 -7.36 -10.60 -12.88
N LYS A 102 -7.99 -11.78 -12.81
CA LYS A 102 -9.35 -11.85 -12.24
C LYS A 102 -9.42 -12.04 -10.72
N LEU A 103 -8.69 -13.01 -10.16
CA LEU A 103 -8.83 -13.35 -8.74
C LEU A 103 -7.84 -12.57 -7.85
N MET A 104 -6.56 -12.54 -8.22
CA MET A 104 -5.52 -11.87 -7.44
C MET A 104 -5.77 -10.37 -7.31
N SER A 105 -6.15 -9.71 -8.40
CA SER A 105 -6.42 -8.26 -8.40
C SER A 105 -7.62 -7.88 -7.53
N LEU A 106 -8.62 -8.76 -7.44
CA LEU A 106 -9.75 -8.58 -6.53
C LEU A 106 -9.31 -8.71 -5.07
N VAL A 107 -8.45 -9.69 -4.76
CA VAL A 107 -7.84 -9.83 -3.41
C VAL A 107 -7.03 -8.59 -3.05
N TYR A 108 -6.21 -8.06 -3.97
CA TYR A 108 -5.46 -6.83 -3.75
C TYR A 108 -6.35 -5.62 -3.48
N LEU A 109 -7.47 -5.47 -4.20
CA LEU A 109 -8.43 -4.39 -3.96
C LEU A 109 -9.13 -4.52 -2.62
N LEU A 110 -9.53 -5.73 -2.23
CA LEU A 110 -10.10 -5.98 -0.91
C LEU A 110 -9.08 -5.65 0.20
N MET A 111 -7.81 -6.05 0.01
CA MET A 111 -6.74 -5.69 0.93
C MET A 111 -6.53 -4.17 1.01
N CYS A 112 -6.58 -3.43 -0.11
CA CYS A 112 -6.52 -1.96 -0.09
C CYS A 112 -7.58 -1.37 0.84
N GLY A 113 -8.83 -1.83 0.69
CA GLY A 113 -9.95 -1.36 1.49
C GLY A 113 -9.77 -1.65 2.99
N VAL A 114 -9.40 -2.89 3.34
CA VAL A 114 -9.25 -3.32 4.73
C VAL A 114 -8.11 -2.59 5.42
N PHE A 115 -6.90 -2.56 4.82
CA PHE A 115 -5.75 -1.91 5.44
C PHE A 115 -5.88 -0.39 5.49
N SER A 116 -6.50 0.22 4.47
CA SER A 116 -6.81 1.65 4.52
C SER A 116 -7.83 1.98 5.61
N ALA A 117 -8.85 1.14 5.80
CA ALA A 117 -9.82 1.31 6.88
C ALA A 117 -9.16 1.21 8.26
N ILE A 118 -8.24 0.25 8.45
CA ILE A 118 -7.48 0.10 9.69
C ILE A 118 -6.62 1.34 9.95
N GLY A 119 -5.85 1.79 8.95
CA GLY A 119 -5.02 3.00 9.05
C GLY A 119 -5.84 4.24 9.37
N GLY A 120 -7.00 4.38 8.70
CA GLY A 120 -7.96 5.44 8.97
C GLY A 120 -8.54 5.38 10.39
N ARG A 121 -8.88 4.18 10.91
CA ARG A 121 -9.37 4.01 12.29
C ARG A 121 -8.34 4.39 13.33
N ILE A 122 -7.07 4.02 13.11
CA ILE A 122 -5.97 4.39 14.02
C ILE A 122 -5.87 5.92 14.14
N MET A 123 -5.92 6.63 13.01
CA MET A 123 -5.86 8.09 13.01
C MET A 123 -7.13 8.72 13.59
N LEU A 124 -8.30 8.14 13.32
CA LEU A 124 -9.57 8.60 13.87
C LEU A 124 -9.58 8.52 15.40
N SER A 125 -9.15 7.40 15.96
CA SER A 125 -9.05 7.19 17.40
C SER A 125 -8.12 8.20 18.07
N ARG A 126 -7.01 8.57 17.41
CA ARG A 126 -6.13 9.63 17.93
C ARG A 126 -6.80 11.00 17.98
N ARG A 127 -7.66 11.31 17.01
CA ARG A 127 -8.33 12.61 16.91
C ARG A 127 -9.47 12.79 17.91
N THR A 128 -10.05 11.71 18.42
CA THR A 128 -11.10 11.76 19.45
C THR A 128 -10.54 11.93 20.87
N HIS A 129 -9.24 11.73 21.06
CA HIS A 129 -8.56 11.90 22.35
C HIS A 129 -7.85 13.26 22.52
N THR A 130 -7.90 14.12 21.50
CA THR A 130 -7.42 15.50 21.50
C THR A 130 -8.59 16.47 21.42
#